data_AF-A0A7W0U7K9-F1
#
_entry.id   AF-A0A7W0U7K9-F1
#
_cell.length_a   1.000
_cell.length_b   1.000
_cell.length_c   1.000
_cell.angle_alpha   90.00
_cell.angle_beta   90.00
_cell.angle_gamma   90.00
#
_symmetry.space_group_name_H-M   'P 1'
#
loop_
_entity.id
_entity.type
_entity.pdbx_description
1 polymer ?
#
loop_
_entity_poly.entity_id
_entity_poly.type
_entity_poly.pdbx_seq_one_letter_code
_entity_poly.pdbx_strand_id
1 'polypeptide(L)'
;MEGSAPDSVGTRSSWLRCYRCWSQNLEVQVHYEGILKVDPQTGEAVDPVEEVQEAVVQCLDCLHDQPHLSLTLYEEDGRRVSRVEAIEDRWERMVVGTPWVASCTVGVDADQVESCSGPEAAEHLTHAAFGDAGTREFFTHVRFHKHDGEQIVVHMLVELYARSGEEATDVLESASRGDLAITSLAEESRPPASTGGEPPH
;
A
#
# COMPACT_ATOMS: atom_id res chain seq x y z
N MET A 1 25.15 36.07 5.28
CA MET A 1 24.61 35.08 6.24
C MET A 1 23.63 34.25 5.46
N GLU A 2 24.08 33.07 5.05
CA GLU A 2 23.26 32.05 4.39
C GLU A 2 22.06 31.70 5.28
N GLY A 3 20.86 31.80 4.71
CA GLY A 3 19.63 31.34 5.34
C GLY A 3 19.53 29.84 5.14
N SER A 4 19.78 29.09 6.21
CA SER A 4 19.49 27.65 6.28
C SER A 4 18.01 27.42 5.99
N ALA A 5 17.72 26.55 5.02
CA ALA A 5 16.38 26.04 4.78
C ALA A 5 15.84 25.37 6.06
N PRO A 6 14.54 25.51 6.39
CA PRO A 6 13.98 24.80 7.52
C PRO A 6 13.94 23.29 7.21
N ASP A 7 14.47 22.48 8.11
CA ASP A 7 14.32 21.01 8.18
C ASP A 7 12.83 20.64 8.33
N SER A 8 12.07 20.73 7.23
CA SER A 8 10.61 20.53 7.23
C SER A 8 10.18 19.10 6.91
N VAL A 9 11.11 18.16 6.78
CA VAL A 9 10.82 16.76 6.41
C VAL A 9 10.27 15.95 7.59
N GLY A 10 10.48 16.38 8.84
CA GLY A 10 10.07 15.66 10.05
C GLY A 10 8.79 16.15 10.76
N THR A 11 8.04 17.09 10.21
CA THR A 11 6.79 17.56 10.84
C THR A 11 5.62 16.62 10.52
N ARG A 12 4.68 16.42 11.47
CA ARG A 12 3.45 15.61 11.27
C ARG A 12 2.67 15.93 9.97
N SER A 13 2.86 17.14 9.42
CA SER A 13 2.25 17.60 8.17
C SER A 13 2.83 16.96 6.90
N SER A 14 4.04 16.39 6.94
CA SER A 14 4.70 15.86 5.74
C SER A 14 4.08 14.53 5.30
N TRP A 15 3.83 13.61 6.22
CA TRP A 15 3.34 12.25 5.93
C TRP A 15 1.81 12.11 5.92
N LEU A 16 1.06 12.94 6.66
CA LEU A 16 -0.40 12.86 6.74
C LEU A 16 -1.06 13.55 5.53
N ARG A 17 -0.85 12.98 4.35
CA ARG A 17 -1.41 13.43 3.08
C ARG A 17 -1.44 12.29 2.07
N CYS A 18 -2.17 12.49 0.98
CA CYS A 18 -2.19 11.60 -0.16
C CYS A 18 -0.82 11.58 -0.85
N TYR A 19 -0.20 10.41 -1.01
CA TYR A 19 1.10 10.30 -1.69
C TYR A 19 1.02 10.62 -3.19
N ARG A 20 -0.18 10.50 -3.78
CA ARG A 20 -0.42 10.70 -5.21
C ARG A 20 -0.81 12.13 -5.57
N CYS A 21 -1.77 12.74 -4.87
CA CYS A 21 -2.32 14.06 -5.20
C CYS A 21 -2.06 15.14 -4.14
N TRP A 22 -1.38 14.78 -3.04
CA TRP A 22 -0.95 15.69 -1.96
C TRP A 22 -2.09 16.28 -1.13
N SER A 23 -3.33 15.90 -1.43
CA SER A 23 -4.49 16.27 -0.64
C SER A 23 -4.40 15.74 0.79
N GLN A 24 -4.85 16.54 1.75
CA GLN A 24 -5.06 16.13 3.13
C GLN A 24 -6.52 15.71 3.39
N ASN A 25 -7.35 15.69 2.35
CA ASN A 25 -8.73 15.20 2.40
C ASN A 25 -8.73 13.66 2.44
N LEU A 26 -8.47 13.12 3.63
CA LEU A 26 -8.37 11.71 3.90
C LEU A 26 -9.56 11.24 4.73
N GLU A 27 -10.04 10.04 4.45
CA GLU A 27 -10.99 9.32 5.29
C GLU A 27 -10.41 7.99 5.76
N VAL A 28 -10.95 7.47 6.86
CA VAL A 28 -10.62 6.13 7.36
C VAL A 28 -11.88 5.28 7.31
N GLN A 29 -11.84 4.21 6.51
CA GLN A 29 -12.87 3.20 6.45
C GLN A 29 -12.49 2.08 7.40
N VAL A 30 -13.32 1.82 8.41
CA VAL A 30 -13.08 0.77 9.42
C VAL A 30 -14.07 -0.35 9.20
N HIS A 31 -13.55 -1.53 8.91
CA HIS A 31 -14.29 -2.78 8.82
C HIS A 31 -14.09 -3.53 10.13
N TYR A 32 -15.19 -3.74 10.84
CA TYR A 32 -15.19 -4.50 12.07
C TYR A 32 -15.95 -5.80 11.83
N GLU A 33 -15.26 -6.91 12.00
CA GLU A 33 -15.83 -8.24 11.99
C GLU A 33 -15.64 -8.87 13.38
N GLY A 34 -16.72 -9.41 13.95
CA GLY A 34 -16.66 -10.00 15.28
C GLY A 34 -17.67 -11.12 15.45
N ILE A 35 -17.25 -12.20 16.10
CA ILE A 35 -18.11 -13.34 16.43
C ILE A 35 -18.47 -13.26 17.91
N LEU A 36 -19.73 -12.93 18.19
CA LEU A 36 -20.28 -12.92 19.54
C LEU A 36 -20.90 -14.28 19.87
N LYS A 37 -20.60 -14.82 21.05
CA LYS A 37 -21.37 -15.94 21.59
C LYS A 37 -22.67 -15.40 22.21
N VAL A 38 -23.76 -16.12 22.02
CA VAL A 38 -25.04 -15.78 22.64
C VAL A 38 -25.33 -16.78 23.75
N ASP A 39 -25.61 -16.28 24.95
CA ASP A 39 -26.15 -17.11 26.03
C ASP A 39 -27.58 -17.53 25.66
N PRO A 40 -27.86 -18.83 25.51
CA PRO A 40 -29.19 -19.30 25.10
C PRO A 40 -30.27 -19.13 26.18
N GLN A 41 -29.90 -18.90 27.45
CA GLN A 41 -30.85 -18.73 28.55
C GLN A 41 -31.27 -17.26 28.73
N THR A 42 -30.34 -16.32 28.53
CA THR A 42 -30.59 -14.88 28.71
C THR A 42 -30.79 -14.15 27.39
N GLY A 43 -30.27 -14.68 26.28
CA GLY A 43 -30.22 -14.02 24.98
C GLY A 43 -29.14 -12.93 24.89
N GLU A 44 -28.32 -12.77 25.91
CA GLU A 44 -27.25 -11.77 25.91
C GLU A 44 -26.08 -12.23 25.03
N ALA A 45 -25.56 -11.30 24.23
CA ALA A 45 -24.29 -11.48 23.52
C ALA A 45 -23.15 -11.25 24.53
N VAL A 46 -22.33 -12.28 24.77
CA VAL A 46 -21.14 -12.19 25.62
C VAL A 46 -19.96 -11.60 24.84
N ASP A 47 -18.86 -11.34 25.55
CA ASP A 47 -17.62 -10.85 24.94
C ASP A 47 -17.23 -11.67 23.70
N PRO A 48 -16.81 -11.00 22.62
CA PRO A 48 -16.54 -11.64 21.35
C PRO A 48 -15.43 -12.67 21.46
N VAL A 49 -15.64 -13.78 20.77
CA VAL A 49 -14.73 -14.93 20.71
C VAL A 49 -13.56 -14.65 19.79
N GLU A 50 -13.81 -13.82 18.77
CA GLU A 50 -12.87 -13.38 17.75
C GLU A 50 -13.31 -11.99 17.27
N GLU A 51 -12.37 -11.05 17.19
CA GLU A 51 -12.56 -9.71 16.65
C GLU A 51 -11.43 -9.43 15.65
N VAL A 52 -11.79 -8.99 14.45
CA VAL A 52 -10.88 -8.47 13.44
C VAL A 52 -11.31 -7.05 13.13
N GLN A 53 -10.37 -6.12 13.28
CA GLN A 53 -10.56 -4.74 12.86
C GLN A 53 -9.58 -4.43 11.73
N GLU A 54 -10.10 -4.21 10.54
CA GLU A 54 -9.34 -3.73 9.40
C GLU A 54 -9.67 -2.25 9.17
N ALA A 55 -8.64 -1.48 8.84
CA ALA A 55 -8.82 -0.07 8.51
C ALA A 55 -8.04 0.26 7.24
N VAL A 56 -8.68 1.01 6.35
CA VAL A 56 -8.06 1.55 5.15
C VAL A 56 -8.17 3.07 5.22
N VAL A 57 -7.03 3.75 5.03
CA VAL A 57 -7.01 5.20 4.86
C VAL A 57 -7.11 5.48 3.37
N GLN A 58 -8.09 6.28 2.95
CA GLN A 58 -8.32 6.60 1.54
C GLN A 58 -8.32 8.12 1.32
N CYS A 59 -7.78 8.56 0.19
CA CYS A 59 -7.90 9.96 -0.22
C CYS A 59 -9.23 10.20 -0.93
N LEU A 60 -10.02 11.16 -0.46
CA LEU A 60 -11.33 11.46 -1.04
C LEU A 60 -11.26 12.18 -2.40
N ASP A 61 -10.14 12.82 -2.71
CA ASP A 61 -10.00 13.57 -3.96
C ASP A 61 -9.58 12.69 -5.14
N CYS A 62 -8.79 11.63 -4.90
CA CYS A 62 -8.35 10.72 -5.94
C CYS A 62 -8.76 9.26 -5.73
N LEU A 63 -9.48 8.95 -4.64
CA LEU A 63 -9.98 7.61 -4.27
C LEU A 63 -8.90 6.53 -4.23
N HIS A 64 -7.67 6.90 -3.89
CA HIS A 64 -6.59 5.95 -3.71
C HIS A 64 -6.43 5.63 -2.24
N ASP A 65 -6.11 4.39 -1.93
CA ASP A 65 -5.73 3.97 -0.60
C ASP A 65 -4.35 4.54 -0.26
N GLN A 66 -4.08 4.72 1.04
CA GLN A 66 -2.87 5.35 1.58
C GLN A 66 -2.11 4.30 2.39
N PRO A 67 -1.37 3.39 1.74
CA PRO A 67 -0.73 2.26 2.41
C PRO A 67 0.51 2.68 3.22
N HIS A 68 0.91 3.96 3.19
CA HIS A 68 1.87 4.52 4.12
C HIS A 68 1.26 5.00 5.45
N LEU A 69 -0.05 4.86 5.61
CA LEU A 69 -0.80 5.27 6.80
C LEU A 69 -1.53 4.07 7.41
N SER A 70 -1.57 4.02 8.74
CA SER A 70 -2.34 3.02 9.48
C SER A 70 -3.18 3.69 10.57
N LEU A 71 -4.28 3.04 10.98
CA LEU A 71 -5.07 3.45 12.13
C LEU A 71 -4.63 2.64 13.35
N THR A 72 -3.96 3.29 14.30
CA THR A 72 -3.54 2.68 15.57
C THR A 72 -4.57 2.97 16.66
N LEU A 73 -4.93 1.97 17.46
CA LEU A 73 -5.80 2.12 18.62
C LEU A 73 -4.99 2.24 19.91
N TYR A 74 -5.41 3.16 20.77
CA TYR A 74 -4.86 3.42 22.10
C TYR A 74 -5.96 3.34 23.14
N GLU A 75 -5.57 3.05 24.37
CA GLU A 75 -6.38 3.31 25.55
C GLU A 75 -5.79 4.51 26.32
N GLU A 76 -6.54 5.60 26.37
CA GLU A 76 -6.18 6.81 27.13
C GLU A 76 -7.32 7.10 28.13
N ASP A 77 -6.99 7.17 29.44
CA ASP A 77 -7.95 7.43 30.53
C ASP A 77 -9.21 6.52 30.50
N GLY A 78 -9.03 5.24 30.15
CA GLY A 78 -10.11 4.26 30.06
C GLY A 78 -11.03 4.44 28.85
N ARG A 79 -10.64 5.26 27.86
CA ARG A 79 -11.33 5.42 26.58
C ARG A 79 -10.47 4.88 25.45
N ARG A 80 -11.10 4.16 24.53
CA ARG A 80 -10.47 3.78 23.26
C ARG A 80 -10.40 5.02 22.36
N VAL A 81 -9.20 5.33 21.90
CA VAL A 81 -8.91 6.44 20.98
C VAL A 81 -8.15 5.88 19.79
N SER A 82 -8.53 6.24 18.57
CA SER A 82 -7.82 5.84 17.36
C SER A 82 -7.04 7.02 16.78
N ARG A 83 -5.84 6.78 16.29
CA ARG A 83 -4.98 7.79 15.65
C ARG A 83 -4.41 7.25 14.35
N VAL A 84 -4.40 8.08 13.31
CA VAL A 84 -3.67 7.77 12.09
C VAL A 84 -2.19 8.02 12.32
N GLU A 85 -1.37 7.02 12.00
CA GLU A 85 0.08 7.08 12.14
C GLU A 85 0.78 6.68 10.83
N ALA A 86 2.00 7.21 10.65
CA ALA A 86 2.85 6.84 9.54
C ALA A 86 3.42 5.44 9.73
N ILE A 87 3.55 4.72 8.62
CA ILE A 87 4.28 3.45 8.56
C ILE A 87 5.73 3.77 8.20
N GLU A 88 6.64 3.61 9.17
CA GLU A 88 8.02 4.13 9.12
C GLU A 88 8.85 3.64 7.93
N ASP A 89 8.67 2.40 7.50
CA ASP A 89 9.38 1.80 6.36
C ASP A 89 8.84 2.25 4.99
N ARG A 90 7.70 2.97 4.96
CA ARG A 90 6.97 3.26 3.70
C ARG A 90 6.71 4.73 3.48
N TRP A 91 6.43 5.51 4.52
CA TRP A 91 5.95 6.88 4.33
C TRP A 91 6.96 7.79 3.63
N GLU A 92 8.24 7.72 3.99
CA GLU A 92 9.26 8.56 3.36
C GLU A 92 9.35 8.26 1.87
N ARG A 93 9.41 6.96 1.54
CA ARG A 93 9.42 6.45 0.17
C ARG A 93 8.22 6.96 -0.63
N MET A 94 7.01 6.79 -0.10
CA MET A 94 5.79 7.08 -0.84
C MET A 94 5.55 8.58 -0.97
N VAL A 95 5.84 9.36 0.07
CA VAL A 95 5.46 10.77 0.13
C VAL A 95 6.55 11.73 -0.33
N VAL A 96 7.83 11.34 -0.21
CA VAL A 96 8.99 12.15 -0.62
C VAL A 96 9.64 11.58 -1.89
N GLY A 97 9.46 10.29 -2.19
CA GLY A 97 10.00 9.66 -3.39
C GLY A 97 9.28 10.08 -4.68
N THR A 98 9.83 9.61 -5.79
CA THR A 98 9.27 9.77 -7.14
C THR A 98 8.72 8.43 -7.63
N PRO A 99 7.80 8.41 -8.60
CA PRO A 99 7.32 7.16 -9.18
C PRO A 99 8.40 6.50 -10.05
N TRP A 100 8.52 5.18 -9.93
CA TRP A 100 9.40 4.33 -10.71
C TRP A 100 8.56 3.25 -11.38
N VAL A 101 8.89 2.92 -12.63
CA VAL A 101 8.24 1.86 -13.39
C VAL A 101 9.26 0.78 -13.70
N ALA A 102 9.00 -0.43 -13.20
CA ALA A 102 9.75 -1.63 -13.48
C ALA A 102 9.00 -2.49 -14.50
N SER A 103 9.75 -3.05 -15.45
CA SER A 103 9.30 -4.22 -16.23
C SER A 103 10.01 -5.43 -15.63
N CYS A 104 9.26 -6.36 -15.05
CA CYS A 104 9.84 -7.49 -14.35
C CYS A 104 9.10 -8.80 -14.66
N THR A 105 9.75 -9.90 -14.31
CA THR A 105 9.16 -11.23 -14.29
C THR A 105 9.29 -11.81 -12.90
N VAL A 106 8.25 -12.49 -12.41
CA VAL A 106 8.30 -13.24 -11.15
C VAL A 106 7.89 -14.67 -11.43
N GLY A 107 8.75 -15.63 -11.08
CA GLY A 107 8.42 -17.06 -11.07
C GLY A 107 7.76 -17.43 -9.76
N VAL A 108 6.52 -17.93 -9.79
CA VAL A 108 5.75 -18.36 -8.61
C VAL A 108 5.30 -19.80 -8.77
N ASP A 109 5.10 -20.51 -7.66
CA ASP A 109 4.57 -21.87 -7.71
C ASP A 109 3.09 -21.85 -8.10
N ALA A 110 2.67 -22.79 -8.96
CA ALA A 110 1.33 -22.79 -9.52
C ALA A 110 0.23 -23.04 -8.47
N ASP A 111 0.57 -23.69 -7.34
CA ASP A 111 -0.34 -23.95 -6.22
C ASP A 111 -0.58 -22.72 -5.33
N GLN A 112 0.27 -21.69 -5.45
CA GLN A 112 0.10 -20.39 -4.80
C GLN A 112 -0.84 -19.45 -5.57
N VAL A 113 -1.19 -19.81 -6.82
CA VAL A 113 -2.09 -19.01 -7.67
C VAL A 113 -3.48 -19.61 -7.64
N GLU A 114 -4.42 -18.91 -7.02
CA GLU A 114 -5.82 -19.36 -6.92
C GLU A 114 -6.48 -19.51 -8.30
N SER A 115 -6.31 -18.52 -9.18
CA SER A 115 -6.73 -18.61 -10.58
C SER A 115 -5.83 -17.77 -11.47
N CYS A 116 -5.40 -18.32 -12.60
CA CYS A 116 -4.71 -17.58 -13.68
C CYS A 116 -5.65 -17.22 -14.84
N SER A 117 -6.96 -17.38 -14.67
CA SER A 117 -7.97 -17.11 -15.72
C SER A 117 -9.19 -16.35 -15.19
N GLY A 118 -9.88 -15.64 -16.09
CA GLY A 118 -11.03 -14.82 -15.74
C GLY A 118 -10.65 -13.40 -15.27
N PRO A 119 -11.64 -12.61 -14.81
CA PRO A 119 -11.45 -11.20 -14.49
C PRO A 119 -10.52 -10.96 -13.29
N GLU A 120 -10.45 -11.90 -12.35
CA GLU A 120 -9.67 -11.81 -11.10
C GLU A 120 -8.24 -12.35 -11.25
N ALA A 121 -7.92 -12.95 -12.41
CA ALA A 121 -6.61 -13.57 -12.65
C ALA A 121 -5.42 -12.65 -12.39
N ALA A 122 -5.53 -11.38 -12.80
CA ALA A 122 -4.46 -10.41 -12.63
C ALA A 122 -4.17 -10.14 -11.16
N GLU A 123 -5.21 -10.14 -10.31
CA GLU A 123 -5.08 -9.93 -8.87
C GLU A 123 -4.43 -11.14 -8.20
N HIS A 124 -4.89 -12.36 -8.48
CA HIS A 124 -4.28 -13.57 -7.93
C HIS A 124 -2.82 -13.73 -8.35
N LEU A 125 -2.49 -13.47 -9.61
CA LEU A 125 -1.10 -13.51 -10.09
C LEU A 125 -0.24 -12.43 -9.44
N THR A 126 -0.79 -11.24 -9.22
CA THR A 126 -0.10 -10.15 -8.51
C THR A 126 0.15 -10.51 -7.06
N HIS A 127 -0.87 -11.03 -6.36
CA HIS A 127 -0.75 -11.44 -4.97
C HIS A 127 0.22 -12.62 -4.81
N ALA A 128 0.22 -13.57 -5.73
CA ALA A 128 1.22 -14.63 -5.75
C ALA A 128 2.64 -14.07 -5.94
N ALA A 129 2.82 -13.08 -6.83
CA ALA A 129 4.13 -12.50 -7.12
C ALA A 129 4.69 -11.59 -6.03
N PHE A 130 3.86 -10.73 -5.42
CA PHE A 130 4.29 -9.65 -4.53
C PHE A 130 3.46 -9.51 -3.24
N GLY A 131 2.48 -10.38 -3.02
CA GLY A 131 1.60 -10.31 -1.85
C GLY A 131 0.84 -9.01 -1.73
N ASP A 132 0.67 -8.56 -0.48
CA ASP A 132 -0.05 -7.33 -0.16
C ASP A 132 0.63 -6.08 -0.72
N ALA A 133 1.97 -6.09 -0.86
CA ALA A 133 2.66 -4.99 -1.52
C ALA A 133 2.20 -4.87 -2.98
N GLY A 134 2.05 -6.00 -3.67
CA GLY A 134 1.53 -6.05 -5.03
C GLY A 134 0.10 -5.53 -5.17
N THR A 135 -0.79 -5.86 -4.23
CA THR A 135 -2.21 -5.52 -4.34
C THR A 135 -2.58 -4.19 -3.68
N ARG A 136 -1.77 -3.69 -2.73
CA ARG A 136 -2.09 -2.50 -1.92
C ARG A 136 -1.12 -1.34 -2.06
N GLU A 137 0.15 -1.60 -2.39
CA GLU A 137 1.19 -0.55 -2.49
C GLU A 137 1.61 -0.23 -3.91
N PHE A 138 1.71 -1.26 -4.74
CA PHE A 138 2.17 -1.13 -6.11
C PHE A 138 0.98 -0.93 -7.05
N PHE A 139 1.23 -0.22 -8.14
CA PHE A 139 0.34 -0.26 -9.30
C PHE A 139 0.85 -1.34 -10.25
N THR A 140 0.25 -2.50 -10.17
CA THR A 140 0.66 -3.68 -10.93
C THR A 140 -0.19 -3.89 -12.15
N HIS A 141 0.46 -4.21 -13.26
CA HIS A 141 -0.22 -4.63 -14.48
C HIS A 141 0.41 -5.93 -15.00
N VAL A 142 -0.33 -7.04 -14.85
CA VAL A 142 0.04 -8.32 -15.45
C VAL A 142 -0.13 -8.22 -16.95
N ARG A 143 0.96 -8.33 -17.70
CA ARG A 143 0.93 -8.31 -19.18
C ARG A 143 0.52 -9.66 -19.75
N PHE A 144 1.21 -10.70 -19.29
CA PHE A 144 0.91 -12.09 -19.61
C PHE A 144 1.60 -13.00 -18.59
N HIS A 145 1.20 -14.27 -18.56
CA HIS A 145 1.89 -15.30 -17.80
C HIS A 145 2.10 -16.53 -18.69
N LYS A 146 3.08 -17.36 -18.32
CA LYS A 146 3.29 -18.67 -18.94
C LYS A 146 3.44 -19.72 -17.85
N HIS A 147 2.99 -20.93 -18.14
CA HIS A 147 3.23 -22.08 -17.28
C HIS A 147 4.55 -22.74 -17.71
N ASP A 148 5.40 -23.03 -16.74
CA ASP A 148 6.70 -23.69 -16.93
C ASP A 148 6.85 -24.79 -15.89
N GLY A 149 6.41 -26.00 -16.24
CA GLY A 149 6.31 -27.11 -15.29
C GLY A 149 5.34 -26.80 -14.14
N GLU A 150 5.85 -26.82 -12.92
CA GLU A 150 5.10 -26.53 -11.68
C GLU A 150 5.08 -25.03 -11.34
N GLN A 151 5.74 -24.19 -12.14
CA GLN A 151 5.80 -22.75 -11.94
C GLN A 151 4.95 -21.99 -12.96
N ILE A 152 4.54 -20.78 -12.56
CA ILE A 152 3.95 -19.77 -13.43
C ILE A 152 4.92 -18.58 -13.46
N VAL A 153 5.39 -18.21 -14.65
CA VAL A 153 6.21 -17.01 -14.86
C VAL A 153 5.31 -15.87 -15.25
N VAL A 154 5.16 -14.91 -14.35
CA VAL A 154 4.30 -13.74 -14.52
C VAL A 154 5.12 -12.57 -15.04
N HIS A 155 4.73 -12.03 -16.19
CA HIS A 155 5.37 -10.85 -16.77
C HIS A 155 4.55 -9.61 -16.43
N MET A 156 5.17 -8.62 -15.77
CA MET A 156 4.46 -7.51 -15.15
C MET A 156 5.12 -6.16 -15.46
N LEU A 157 4.30 -5.12 -15.51
CA LEU A 157 4.73 -3.76 -15.19
C LEU A 157 4.36 -3.48 -13.74
N VAL A 158 5.30 -2.92 -12.98
CA VAL A 158 5.09 -2.53 -11.59
C VAL A 158 5.49 -1.07 -11.46
N GLU A 159 4.55 -0.22 -11.06
CA GLU A 159 4.85 1.15 -10.64
C GLU A 159 4.83 1.23 -9.11
N LEU A 160 5.86 1.86 -8.55
CA LEU A 160 6.05 2.07 -7.13
C LEU A 160 6.74 3.41 -6.88
N TYR A 161 6.58 3.98 -5.69
CA TYR A 161 7.31 5.19 -5.31
C TYR A 161 8.67 4.83 -4.69
N ALA A 162 9.73 5.55 -4.97
CA ALA A 162 11.05 5.35 -4.36
C ALA A 162 11.86 6.64 -4.39
N ARG A 163 12.74 6.82 -3.42
CA ARG A 163 13.67 7.96 -3.34
C ARG A 163 14.84 7.80 -4.32
N SER A 164 15.12 6.57 -4.75
CA SER A 164 16.15 6.26 -5.73
C SER A 164 15.80 4.95 -6.48
N GLY A 165 16.49 4.71 -7.59
CA GLY A 165 16.35 3.44 -8.32
C GLY A 165 16.91 2.23 -7.56
N GLU A 166 17.87 2.46 -6.65
CA GLU A 166 18.38 1.44 -5.73
C GLU A 166 17.29 1.04 -4.74
N GLU A 167 16.65 2.01 -4.08
CA GLU A 167 15.54 1.74 -3.16
C GLU A 167 14.34 1.11 -3.89
N ALA A 168 14.06 1.50 -5.14
CA ALA A 168 13.03 0.86 -5.94
C ALA A 168 13.33 -0.62 -6.21
N THR A 169 14.59 -0.95 -6.51
CA THR A 169 15.05 -2.34 -6.68
C THR A 169 14.89 -3.11 -5.37
N ASP A 170 15.39 -2.57 -4.26
CA ASP A 170 15.34 -3.22 -2.95
C ASP A 170 13.90 -3.51 -2.49
N VAL A 171 12.98 -2.58 -2.75
CA VAL A 171 11.55 -2.75 -2.42
C VAL A 171 10.92 -3.87 -3.26
N LEU A 172 11.23 -3.94 -4.55
CA LEU A 172 10.73 -5.00 -5.42
C LEU A 172 11.28 -6.37 -5.02
N GLU A 173 12.58 -6.44 -4.74
CA GLU A 173 13.25 -7.67 -4.30
C GLU A 173 12.71 -8.15 -2.96
N SER A 174 12.54 -7.24 -2.00
CA SER A 174 12.01 -7.58 -0.66
C SER A 174 10.55 -8.00 -0.69
N ALA A 175 9.74 -7.44 -1.60
CA ALA A 175 8.34 -7.77 -1.76
C ALA A 175 8.10 -9.06 -2.56
N SER A 176 9.07 -9.47 -3.39
CA SER A 176 8.88 -10.63 -4.26
C SER A 176 8.77 -11.92 -3.45
N ARG A 177 7.75 -12.72 -3.74
CA ARG A 177 7.52 -14.03 -3.12
C ARG A 177 8.17 -15.17 -3.90
N GLY A 178 8.80 -14.87 -5.03
CA GLY A 178 9.40 -15.85 -5.93
C GLY A 178 10.63 -15.30 -6.65
N ASP A 179 11.03 -15.95 -7.74
CA ASP A 179 12.24 -15.57 -8.48
C ASP A 179 11.98 -14.31 -9.31
N LEU A 180 12.42 -13.16 -8.79
CA LEU A 180 12.31 -11.86 -9.47
C LEU A 180 13.45 -11.65 -10.48
N ALA A 181 13.09 -11.21 -11.68
CA ALA A 181 14.03 -10.62 -12.62
C ALA A 181 13.51 -9.27 -13.14
N ILE A 182 14.21 -8.19 -12.82
CA ILE A 182 13.92 -6.84 -13.32
C ILE A 182 14.61 -6.66 -14.67
N THR A 183 13.84 -6.55 -15.75
CA THR A 183 14.36 -6.36 -17.11
C THR A 183 14.69 -4.89 -17.38
N SER A 184 13.92 -3.98 -16.81
CA SER A 184 14.16 -2.54 -16.89
C SER A 184 13.55 -1.82 -15.69
N LEU A 185 14.17 -0.73 -15.28
CA LEU A 185 13.69 0.17 -14.24
C LEU A 185 13.93 1.61 -14.69
N ALA A 186 12.91 2.45 -14.62
CA ALA A 186 13.00 3.85 -14.99
C ALA A 186 12.17 4.71 -14.04
N GLU A 187 12.70 5.88 -13.68
CA GLU A 187 11.93 6.92 -13.03
C GLU A 187 10.88 7.44 -14.01
N GLU A 188 9.62 7.50 -13.59
CA GLU A 188 8.54 8.05 -14.40
C GLU A 188 8.48 9.56 -14.20
N SER A 189 8.59 10.31 -15.29
CA SER A 189 8.44 11.76 -15.27
C SER A 189 6.97 12.14 -15.09
N ARG A 190 6.43 11.99 -13.88
CA ARG A 190 5.20 12.67 -13.50
C ARG A 190 5.58 14.09 -13.07
N PRO A 191 4.83 15.12 -13.47
CA PRO A 191 4.95 16.41 -12.80
C PRO A 191 4.79 16.15 -11.29
N PRO A 192 5.62 16.73 -10.41
CA PRO A 192 5.37 16.65 -8.98
C PRO A 192 3.91 17.05 -8.77
N ALA A 193 3.13 16.19 -8.11
CA ALA A 193 1.74 16.50 -7.82
C ALA A 193 1.70 17.86 -7.12
N SER A 194 1.04 18.81 -7.78
CA SER A 194 1.15 20.27 -7.66
C SER A 194 1.99 20.78 -6.47
N THR A 195 3.08 21.49 -6.78
CA THR A 195 3.59 22.52 -5.85
C THR A 195 2.42 23.42 -5.49
N GLY A 196 1.96 23.39 -4.24
CA GLY A 196 0.78 24.11 -3.77
C GLY A 196 0.79 25.56 -4.26
N GLY A 197 -0.02 25.83 -5.29
CA GLY A 197 -0.28 27.17 -5.77
C GLY A 197 -1.23 27.82 -4.79
N GLU A 198 -0.74 28.87 -4.11
CA GLU A 198 -1.53 29.73 -3.25
C GLU A 198 -2.78 30.21 -4.00
N PRO A 199 -4.00 30.08 -3.41
CA PRO A 199 -5.21 30.49 -4.10
C PRO A 199 -5.19 32.01 -4.32
N PRO A 200 -5.58 32.51 -5.51
CA PRO A 200 -5.63 33.94 -5.76
C PRO A 200 -6.67 34.58 -4.83
N HIS A 201 -6.25 35.67 -4.19
CA HIS A 201 -7.03 36.55 -3.32
C HIS A 201 -8.34 37.07 -3.95
#